data_AF-B1F9D6-F1
#
_entry.id   AF-B1F9D6-F1
#
_cell.length_a   1.000
_cell.length_b   1.000
_cell.length_c   1.000
_cell.angle_alpha   90.00
_cell.angle_beta   90.00
_cell.angle_gamma   90.00
#
_symmetry.space_group_name_H-M   'P 1'
#
loop_
_entity.id
_entity.type
_entity.pdbx_description
1 polymer ?
#
loop_
_entity_poly.entity_id
_entity_poly.type
_entity_poly.pdbx_seq_one_letter_code
_entity_poly.pdbx_strand_id
1 'polypeptide(L)'
;MNKEYVAKAVEIIGACLGLVIAYQAVRFCQGAIGAPILDQAIEYICRPFAGALDTRFFSLMLHPDTNAQDLVVWLAAWIQEGVYYLLGIHVWLALGLLCQSCARAAARIYMVGFNQYCDEVRMARAEAERERRIYEARERRRELRRKRHEATQPKSGFSVATLVAGIIIGTFFF
;
A
#
# COMPACT_ATOMS: atom_id res chain seq x y z
N MET A 1 31.56 26.15 -14.54
CA MET A 1 30.60 25.05 -14.82
C MET A 1 29.30 25.39 -14.13
N ASN A 2 28.19 25.50 -14.87
CA ASN A 2 26.90 25.91 -14.29
C ASN A 2 26.36 24.80 -13.37
N LYS A 3 26.16 25.11 -12.09
CA LYS A 3 25.67 24.15 -11.07
C LYS A 3 24.35 23.48 -11.50
N GLU A 4 23.51 24.19 -12.23
CA GLU A 4 22.27 23.69 -12.81
C GLU A 4 22.47 22.52 -13.78
N TYR A 5 23.51 22.57 -14.63
CA TYR A 5 23.78 21.48 -15.57
C TYR A 5 24.25 20.23 -14.82
N VAL A 6 25.05 20.40 -13.77
CA VAL A 6 25.52 19.29 -12.92
C VAL A 6 24.34 18.67 -12.18
N ALA A 7 23.43 19.48 -11.62
CA ALA A 7 22.24 18.99 -10.93
C ALA A 7 21.30 18.21 -11.86
N LYS A 8 21.07 18.72 -13.08
CA LYS A 8 20.30 18.00 -14.11
C LYS A 8 20.96 16.68 -14.51
N ALA A 9 22.28 16.66 -14.66
CA ALA A 9 23.01 15.43 -14.96
C ALA A 9 22.85 14.38 -13.85
N VAL A 10 22.95 14.80 -12.58
CA VAL A 10 22.72 13.92 -11.42
C VAL A 10 21.30 13.36 -11.41
N GLU A 11 20.30 14.18 -11.72
CA GLU A 11 18.91 13.73 -11.79
C GLU A 11 18.69 12.71 -12.91
N ILE A 12 19.25 12.95 -14.11
CA ILE A 12 19.15 12.02 -15.24
C ILE A 12 19.84 10.70 -14.91
N ILE A 13 21.06 10.74 -14.37
CA ILE A 13 21.80 9.54 -13.97
C ILE A 13 21.01 8.78 -12.90
N GLY A 14 20.45 9.48 -11.91
CA GLY A 14 19.60 8.90 -10.89
C GLY A 14 18.34 8.23 -11.44
N ALA A 15 17.70 8.83 -12.44
CA ALA A 15 16.54 8.25 -13.12
C ALA A 15 16.93 6.98 -13.91
N CYS A 16 18.06 7.00 -14.61
CA CYS A 16 18.60 5.83 -15.30
C CYS A 16 18.92 4.70 -14.32
N LEU A 17 19.56 5.00 -13.18
CA LEU A 17 19.84 4.02 -12.14
C LEU A 17 18.56 3.45 -11.52
N GLY A 18 17.56 4.30 -11.25
CA GLY A 18 16.25 3.87 -10.77
C GLY A 18 15.55 2.93 -11.75
N LEU A 19 15.65 3.18 -13.07
CA LEU A 19 15.14 2.29 -14.12
C LEU A 19 15.87 0.95 -14.16
N VAL A 20 17.21 0.95 -14.01
CA VAL A 20 18.00 -0.29 -13.94
C VAL A 20 17.59 -1.14 -12.73
N ILE A 21 17.31 -0.51 -11.59
CA ILE A 21 16.80 -1.19 -10.40
C ILE A 21 15.38 -1.73 -10.66
N ALA A 22 14.49 -0.93 -11.27
CA ALA A 22 13.15 -1.37 -11.61
C ALA A 22 13.16 -2.56 -12.60
N TYR A 23 14.12 -2.60 -13.54
CA TYR A 23 14.30 -3.73 -14.45
C TYR A 23 14.64 -5.04 -13.72
N GLN A 24 15.25 -4.98 -12.53
CA GLN A 24 15.46 -6.19 -11.72
C GLN A 24 14.13 -6.85 -11.33
N ALA A 25 13.00 -6.12 -11.28
CA ALA A 25 11.68 -6.73 -11.09
C ALA A 25 11.35 -7.76 -12.19
N VAL A 26 11.76 -7.49 -13.43
CA VAL A 26 11.56 -8.43 -14.56
C VAL A 26 12.41 -9.68 -14.36
N ARG A 27 13.68 -9.51 -13.96
CA ARG A 27 14.57 -10.64 -13.68
C ARG A 27 14.12 -11.46 -12.47
N PHE A 28 13.48 -10.82 -11.51
CA PHE A 28 12.83 -11.47 -10.38
C PHE A 28 11.63 -12.31 -10.85
N CYS A 29 10.76 -11.78 -11.71
CA CYS A 29 9.66 -12.55 -12.31
C CYS A 29 10.16 -13.73 -13.16
N GLN A 30 11.34 -13.63 -13.75
CA GLN A 30 11.99 -14.74 -14.48
C GLN A 30 12.63 -15.78 -13.54
N GLY A 31 12.60 -15.58 -12.22
CA GLY A 31 13.25 -16.45 -11.24
C GLY A 31 14.78 -16.37 -11.26
N ALA A 32 15.38 -15.41 -11.98
CA ALA A 32 16.83 -15.30 -12.09
C ALA A 32 17.48 -14.69 -10.83
N ILE A 33 16.70 -13.96 -10.04
CA ILE A 33 17.11 -13.32 -8.78
C ILE A 33 15.96 -13.37 -7.77
N GLY A 34 16.27 -13.38 -6.48
CA GLY A 34 15.30 -13.26 -5.39
C GLY A 34 14.91 -11.82 -5.08
N ALA A 35 14.03 -11.63 -4.09
CA ALA A 35 13.59 -10.32 -3.62
C ALA A 35 14.41 -9.90 -2.39
N PRO A 36 15.31 -8.90 -2.48
CA PRO A 36 16.40 -8.70 -1.52
C PRO A 36 15.95 -8.41 -0.08
N ILE A 37 14.88 -7.63 0.09
CA ILE A 37 14.34 -7.29 1.41
C ILE A 37 13.30 -8.31 1.86
N LEU A 38 12.52 -8.83 0.91
CA LEU A 38 11.43 -9.75 1.20
C LEU A 38 11.97 -11.11 1.65
N ASP A 39 13.01 -11.62 1.01
CA ASP A 39 13.63 -12.91 1.36
C ASP A 39 14.24 -12.86 2.76
N GLN A 40 14.91 -11.75 3.09
CA GLN A 40 15.45 -11.51 4.44
C GLN A 40 14.33 -11.39 5.48
N ALA A 41 13.24 -10.68 5.17
CA ALA A 41 12.10 -10.57 6.08
C ALA A 41 11.44 -11.94 6.32
N ILE A 42 11.30 -12.76 5.28
CA ILE A 42 10.77 -14.12 5.40
C ILE A 42 11.70 -14.97 6.27
N GLU A 43 13.01 -14.89 6.07
CA GLU A 43 13.99 -15.69 6.79
C GLU A 43 14.13 -15.30 8.26
N TYR A 44 14.23 -14.01 8.56
CA TYR A 44 14.52 -13.54 9.93
C TYR A 44 13.28 -13.21 10.76
N ILE A 45 12.13 -12.97 10.13
CA ILE A 45 10.91 -12.60 10.85
C ILE A 45 9.87 -13.72 10.73
N CYS A 46 9.50 -14.10 9.50
CA CYS A 46 8.39 -15.03 9.31
C CYS A 46 8.73 -16.47 9.74
N ARG A 47 9.91 -16.99 9.39
CA ARG A 47 10.34 -18.34 9.78
C ARG A 47 10.39 -18.58 11.29
N PRO A 48 11.07 -17.75 12.11
CA PRO A 48 11.09 -17.96 13.55
C PRO A 48 9.72 -17.73 14.20
N PHE A 49 8.93 -16.78 13.70
CA PHE A 49 7.58 -16.53 14.22
C PHE A 49 6.63 -17.70 13.97
N ALA A 50 6.67 -18.30 12.78
CA ALA A 50 5.89 -19.48 12.46
C ALA A 50 6.31 -20.71 13.28
N GLY A 51 7.63 -20.90 13.49
CA GLY A 51 8.14 -21.95 14.35
C GLY A 51 7.70 -21.81 15.81
N ALA A 52 7.54 -20.57 16.29
CA ALA A 52 7.04 -20.29 17.64
C ALA A 52 5.53 -20.51 17.79
N LEU A 53 4.76 -20.44 16.71
CA LEU A 53 3.30 -20.61 16.72
C LEU A 53 2.84 -22.06 16.52
N ASP A 54 3.77 -23.00 16.30
CA ASP A 54 3.59 -24.47 16.20
C ASP A 54 2.25 -24.93 15.60
N THR A 55 1.84 -24.27 14.52
CA THR A 55 0.58 -24.52 13.84
C THR A 55 0.88 -25.01 12.44
N ARG A 56 0.34 -26.18 12.10
CA ARG A 56 0.47 -26.84 10.79
C ARG A 56 0.21 -25.89 9.61
N PHE A 57 -0.70 -24.93 9.82
CA PHE A 57 -1.03 -23.86 8.90
C PHE A 57 0.14 -22.90 8.59
N PHE A 58 0.90 -22.48 9.61
CA PHE A 58 2.06 -21.61 9.44
C PHE A 58 3.26 -22.34 8.82
N SER A 59 3.42 -23.63 9.11
CA SER A 59 4.43 -24.46 8.44
C SER A 59 4.15 -24.64 6.95
N LEU A 60 2.87 -24.84 6.58
CA LEU A 60 2.42 -24.88 5.18
C LEU A 60 2.61 -23.53 4.47
N MET A 61 2.43 -22.41 5.19
CA MET A 61 2.73 -21.06 4.67
C MET A 61 4.23 -20.77 4.49
N LEU A 62 5.15 -21.61 4.94
CA LEU A 62 6.60 -21.38 4.76
C LEU A 62 7.22 -22.28 3.70
N HIS A 63 6.57 -23.40 3.41
CA HIS A 63 6.98 -24.39 2.42
C HIS A 63 5.78 -24.64 1.50
N PRO A 64 5.45 -23.68 0.61
CA PRO A 64 4.33 -23.85 -0.30
C PRO A 64 4.63 -25.02 -1.23
N ASP A 65 3.77 -26.04 -1.18
CA ASP A 65 3.80 -27.18 -2.10
C ASP A 65 2.71 -27.01 -3.15
N THR A 66 3.08 -26.46 -4.30
CA THR A 66 2.17 -26.26 -5.44
C THR A 66 1.82 -27.56 -6.17
N ASN A 67 2.43 -28.69 -5.78
CA ASN A 67 2.10 -30.02 -6.30
C ASN A 67 1.26 -30.86 -5.31
N ALA A 68 0.80 -30.25 -4.22
CA ALA A 68 -0.03 -30.95 -3.25
C ALA A 68 -1.33 -31.49 -3.87
N GLN A 69 -1.68 -32.73 -3.54
CA GLN A 69 -2.93 -33.37 -3.99
C GLN A 69 -4.17 -32.83 -3.26
N ASP A 70 -3.99 -32.23 -2.09
CA ASP A 70 -5.05 -31.59 -1.32
C ASP A 70 -5.33 -30.19 -1.89
N LEU A 71 -6.58 -29.97 -2.32
CA LEU A 71 -7.02 -28.74 -2.98
C LEU A 71 -6.84 -27.50 -2.09
N VAL A 72 -7.00 -27.64 -0.78
CA VAL A 72 -6.84 -26.50 0.15
C VAL A 72 -5.37 -26.09 0.25
N VAL A 73 -4.47 -27.07 0.35
CA VAL A 73 -3.02 -26.84 0.41
C VAL A 73 -2.50 -26.29 -0.92
N TRP A 74 -2.95 -26.88 -2.03
CA TRP A 74 -2.61 -26.44 -3.38
C TRP A 74 -3.02 -24.98 -3.63
N LEU A 75 -4.27 -24.63 -3.30
CA LEU A 75 -4.77 -23.27 -3.48
C LEU A 75 -4.02 -22.27 -2.60
N ALA A 76 -3.74 -22.63 -1.35
CA ALA A 76 -2.97 -21.79 -0.44
C ALA A 76 -1.54 -21.56 -0.95
N ALA A 77 -0.89 -22.59 -1.51
CA ALA A 77 0.45 -22.48 -2.09
C ALA A 77 0.49 -21.53 -3.29
N TRP A 78 -0.49 -21.60 -4.19
CA TRP A 78 -0.60 -20.69 -5.34
C TRP A 78 -0.88 -19.24 -4.92
N ILE A 79 -1.76 -19.02 -3.93
CA ILE A 79 -2.02 -17.68 -3.39
C ILE A 79 -0.73 -17.11 -2.80
N GLN A 80 0.00 -17.91 -2.02
CA GLN A 80 1.25 -17.50 -1.42
C GLN A 80 2.31 -17.14 -2.46
N GLU A 81 2.49 -17.98 -3.48
CA GLU A 81 3.42 -17.72 -4.58
C GLU A 81 3.05 -16.42 -5.30
N GLY A 82 1.76 -16.21 -5.60
CA GLY A 82 1.27 -14.96 -6.17
C GLY A 82 1.56 -13.74 -5.30
N VAL A 83 1.32 -13.84 -3.98
CA VAL A 83 1.63 -12.76 -3.03
C VAL A 83 3.14 -12.49 -2.97
N TYR A 84 3.98 -13.52 -2.99
CA TYR A 84 5.44 -13.37 -3.04
C TYR A 84 5.88 -12.58 -4.27
N TYR A 85 5.38 -12.93 -5.46
CA TYR A 85 5.74 -12.20 -6.68
C TYR A 85 5.22 -10.76 -6.66
N LEU A 86 3.98 -10.52 -6.21
CA LEU A 86 3.43 -9.17 -6.10
C LEU A 86 4.25 -8.29 -5.15
N LEU A 87 4.63 -8.82 -3.99
CA LEU A 87 5.46 -8.11 -3.01
C LEU A 87 6.89 -7.91 -3.53
N GLY A 88 7.48 -8.91 -4.17
CA GLY A 88 8.82 -8.80 -4.74
C GLY A 88 8.91 -7.75 -5.85
N ILE A 89 7.94 -7.72 -6.77
CA ILE A 89 7.80 -6.66 -7.79
C ILE A 89 7.65 -5.30 -7.10
N HIS A 90 6.78 -5.21 -6.10
CA HIS A 90 6.56 -3.96 -5.37
C HIS A 90 7.85 -3.44 -4.71
N VAL A 91 8.63 -4.32 -4.06
CA VAL A 91 9.91 -3.97 -3.42
C VAL A 91 10.90 -3.43 -4.45
N TRP A 92 11.06 -4.09 -5.60
CA TRP A 92 11.98 -3.63 -6.64
C TRP A 92 11.59 -2.28 -7.23
N LEU A 93 10.30 -2.06 -7.48
CA LEU A 93 9.79 -0.77 -7.96
C LEU A 93 9.96 0.32 -6.91
N ALA A 94 9.65 0.03 -5.64
CA ALA A 94 9.83 0.96 -4.54
C ALA A 94 11.31 1.35 -4.36
N LEU A 95 12.22 0.39 -4.51
CA LEU A 95 13.67 0.63 -4.43
C LEU A 95 14.17 1.52 -5.58
N GLY A 96 13.66 1.32 -6.80
CA GLY A 96 13.95 2.19 -7.93
C GLY A 96 13.46 3.63 -7.71
N LEU A 97 12.24 3.79 -7.20
CA LEU A 97 11.67 5.10 -6.84
C LEU A 97 12.43 5.77 -5.69
N LEU A 98 12.87 4.99 -4.70
CA LEU A 98 13.70 5.47 -3.60
C LEU A 98 15.04 6.02 -4.14
N CYS A 99 15.71 5.25 -5.00
CA CYS A 99 16.95 5.67 -5.64
C CYS A 99 16.79 6.99 -6.40
N GLN A 100 15.72 7.13 -7.19
CA GLN A 100 15.41 8.37 -7.90
C GLN A 100 15.15 9.54 -6.94
N SER A 101 14.43 9.29 -5.84
CA SER A 101 14.16 10.31 -4.81
C SER A 101 15.45 10.78 -4.13
N CYS A 102 16.35 9.85 -3.81
CA CYS A 102 17.67 10.16 -3.26
C CYS A 102 18.52 10.97 -4.25
N ALA A 103 18.51 10.63 -5.53
CA ALA A 103 19.26 11.37 -6.55
C ALA A 103 18.72 12.80 -6.74
N ARG A 104 17.40 12.99 -6.72
CA ARG A 104 16.78 14.33 -6.73
C ARG A 104 17.15 15.15 -5.49
N ALA A 105 17.11 14.53 -4.32
CA ALA A 105 17.54 15.18 -3.08
C ALA A 105 19.01 15.57 -3.14
N ALA A 106 19.89 14.69 -3.62
CA ALA A 106 21.32 14.96 -3.78
C ALA A 106 21.57 16.10 -4.78
N ALA A 107 20.87 16.12 -5.91
CA ALA A 107 20.95 17.21 -6.90
C ALA A 107 20.53 18.56 -6.28
N ARG A 108 19.48 18.57 -5.46
CA ARG A 108 19.01 19.79 -4.78
C ARG A 108 19.95 20.25 -3.68
N ILE A 109 20.51 19.32 -2.90
CA ILE A 109 21.56 19.61 -1.92
C ILE A 109 22.79 20.21 -2.60
N TYR A 110 23.17 19.72 -3.78
CA TYR A 110 24.28 20.30 -4.55
C TYR A 110 23.99 21.73 -5.03
N MET A 111 22.74 22.02 -5.41
CA MET A 111 22.32 23.34 -5.87
C MET A 111 22.25 24.39 -4.76
N VAL A 112 21.58 24.05 -3.65
CA VAL A 112 21.15 25.00 -2.61
C VAL A 112 22.02 24.88 -1.35
N GLY A 113 22.74 23.78 -1.19
CA GLY A 113 23.51 23.46 0.02
C GLY A 113 22.67 22.70 1.04
N PHE A 114 23.34 21.88 1.86
CA PHE A 114 22.68 20.95 2.78
C PHE A 114 21.80 21.66 3.83
N ASN A 115 22.30 22.75 4.43
CA ASN A 115 21.58 23.46 5.50
C ASN A 115 20.26 24.08 4.99
N GLN A 116 20.31 24.75 3.84
CA GLN A 116 19.11 25.33 3.23
C GLN A 116 18.12 24.25 2.78
N TYR A 117 18.60 23.13 2.26
CA TYR A 117 17.75 21.97 1.95
C TYR A 117 17.06 21.41 3.20
N CYS A 118 17.77 21.26 4.32
CA CYS A 118 17.16 20.82 5.58
C CYS A 118 16.10 21.79 6.10
N ASP A 119 16.27 23.09 5.88
CA ASP A 119 15.27 24.10 6.24
C ASP A 119 14.02 23.99 5.35
N GLU A 120 14.19 23.86 4.03
CA GLU A 120 13.07 23.63 3.10
C GLU A 120 12.27 22.38 3.46
N VAL A 121 12.94 21.26 3.79
CA VAL A 121 12.29 20.01 4.15
C VAL A 121 11.54 20.12 5.49
N ARG A 122 12.11 20.83 6.47
CA ARG A 122 11.45 21.08 7.76
C ARG A 122 10.18 21.90 7.58
N MET A 123 10.24 22.95 6.76
CA MET A 123 9.08 23.79 6.45
C MET A 123 7.99 22.99 5.73
N ALA A 124 8.35 22.22 4.70
CA ALA A 124 7.41 21.39 3.96
C ALA A 124 6.72 20.33 4.86
N ARG A 125 7.45 19.72 5.81
CA ARG A 125 6.86 18.77 6.76
C ARG A 125 5.87 19.46 7.71
N ALA A 126 6.21 20.65 8.20
CA ALA A 126 5.32 21.42 9.07
C ALA A 126 4.03 21.84 8.36
N GLU A 127 4.09 22.16 7.06
CA GLU A 127 2.93 22.46 6.24
C GLU A 127 2.05 21.22 6.02
N ALA A 128 2.64 20.08 5.67
CA ALA A 128 1.90 18.82 5.50
C ALA A 128 1.20 18.37 6.78
N GLU A 129 1.81 18.56 7.96
CA GLU A 129 1.17 18.29 9.24
C GLU A 129 -0.03 19.21 9.50
N ARG A 130 0.06 20.50 9.12
CA ARG A 130 -1.06 21.44 9.25
C ARG A 130 -2.21 21.04 8.35
N GLU A 131 -1.94 20.69 7.09
CA GLU A 131 -2.95 20.23 6.15
C GLU A 131 -3.64 18.95 6.62
N ARG A 132 -2.86 17.99 7.15
CA ARG A 132 -3.41 16.75 7.71
C ARG A 132 -4.34 17.02 8.88
N ARG A 133 -3.98 17.92 9.80
CA ARG A 133 -4.85 18.32 10.91
C ARG A 133 -6.15 18.97 10.42
N ILE A 134 -6.09 19.79 9.38
CA ILE A 134 -7.27 20.41 8.77
C ILE A 134 -8.15 19.33 8.12
N TYR A 135 -7.56 18.37 7.41
CA TYR A 135 -8.28 17.28 6.78
C TYR A 135 -8.99 16.40 7.81
N GLU A 136 -8.27 15.95 8.85
CA GLU A 136 -8.83 15.14 9.94
C GLU A 136 -9.96 15.89 10.68
N ALA A 137 -9.80 17.21 10.89
CA ALA A 137 -10.86 18.03 11.47
C ALA A 137 -12.10 18.15 10.55
N ARG A 138 -11.90 18.24 9.23
CA ARG A 138 -13.00 18.23 8.25
C ARG A 138 -13.70 16.88 8.21
N GLU A 139 -12.97 15.79 8.30
CA GLU A 139 -13.49 14.43 8.31
C GLU A 139 -14.35 14.16 9.54
N ARG A 140 -13.87 14.51 10.75
CA ARG A 140 -14.65 14.43 11.99
C ARG A 140 -15.96 15.22 11.91
N ARG A 141 -15.95 16.40 11.27
CA ARG A 141 -17.17 17.20 11.04
C ARG A 141 -18.16 16.53 10.10
N ARG A 142 -17.68 15.82 9.07
CA ARG A 142 -18.53 15.05 8.14
C ARG A 142 -19.15 13.85 8.84
N GLU A 143 -18.39 13.13 9.65
CA GLU A 143 -18.89 12.00 10.43
C GLU A 143 -19.96 12.42 11.44
N LEU A 144 -19.76 13.54 12.15
CA LEU A 144 -20.75 14.08 13.09
C LEU A 144 -22.03 14.51 12.37
N ARG A 145 -21.94 15.09 11.18
CA ARG A 145 -23.11 15.44 10.35
C ARG A 145 -23.84 14.19 9.88
N ARG A 146 -23.11 13.15 9.46
CA ARG A 146 -23.69 11.87 9.06
C ARG A 146 -24.43 11.20 10.23
N LYS A 147 -23.79 11.10 11.40
CA LYS A 147 -24.42 10.56 12.62
C LYS A 147 -25.65 11.38 13.05
N ARG A 148 -25.60 12.71 12.92
CA ARG A 148 -26.76 13.58 13.21
C ARG A 148 -27.89 13.33 12.20
N HIS A 149 -27.58 13.18 10.93
CA HIS A 149 -28.57 12.89 9.90
C HIS A 149 -29.19 11.48 10.07
N GLU A 150 -28.38 10.49 10.45
CA GLU A 150 -28.82 9.14 10.81
C GLU A 150 -29.67 9.12 12.09
N ALA A 151 -29.40 10.01 13.06
CA ALA A 151 -30.22 10.15 14.27
C ALA A 151 -31.53 10.93 14.03
N THR A 152 -31.53 11.88 13.08
CA THR A 152 -32.73 12.70 12.77
C THR A 152 -33.67 11.99 11.79
N GLN A 153 -33.15 11.04 10.99
CA GLN A 153 -33.96 10.05 10.29
C GLN A 153 -33.86 8.72 11.04
N PRO A 154 -34.66 8.47 12.10
CA PRO A 154 -34.89 7.09 12.49
C PRO A 154 -35.40 6.40 11.23
N LYS A 155 -34.74 5.30 10.82
CA LYS A 155 -35.26 4.43 9.77
C LYS A 155 -36.64 3.98 10.23
N SER A 156 -37.69 4.74 9.87
CA SER A 156 -39.06 4.38 10.12
C SER A 156 -39.29 3.14 9.29
N GLY A 157 -39.24 1.97 9.94
CA GLY A 157 -39.55 0.67 9.34
C GLY A 157 -41.00 0.54 8.87
N PHE A 158 -41.75 1.65 8.83
CA PHE A 158 -43.07 1.74 8.28
C PHE A 158 -42.98 2.40 6.91
N SER A 159 -42.67 1.58 5.90
CA SER A 159 -42.68 2.00 4.51
C SER A 159 -44.12 2.30 4.10
N VAL A 160 -44.34 3.41 3.39
CA VAL A 160 -45.62 3.69 2.71
C VAL A 160 -46.02 2.52 1.80
N ALA A 161 -45.05 1.74 1.30
CA ALA A 161 -45.29 0.53 0.53
C ALA A 161 -46.03 -0.57 1.32
N THR A 162 -45.76 -0.71 2.62
CA THR A 162 -46.50 -1.67 3.49
C THR A 162 -47.96 -1.24 3.71
N LEU A 163 -48.22 0.07 3.79
CA LEU A 163 -49.58 0.60 3.92
C LEU A 163 -50.37 0.44 2.61
N VAL A 164 -49.74 0.68 1.45
CA VAL A 164 -50.34 0.45 0.13
C VAL A 164 -50.58 -1.04 -0.13
N ALA A 165 -49.65 -1.93 0.23
CA ALA A 165 -49.83 -3.36 0.12
C ALA A 165 -50.98 -3.88 1.00
N GLY A 166 -51.12 -3.35 2.22
CA GLY A 166 -52.25 -3.67 3.10
C GLY A 166 -53.61 -3.24 2.54
N ILE A 167 -53.68 -2.06 1.91
CA ILE A 167 -54.93 -1.56 1.30
C ILE A 167 -55.31 -2.40 0.08
N ILE A 168 -54.35 -2.74 -0.80
CA ILE A 168 -54.63 -3.53 -2.01
C ILE A 168 -55.09 -4.94 -1.64
N ILE A 169 -54.44 -5.59 -0.67
CA ILE A 169 -54.82 -6.93 -0.22
C ILE A 169 -56.18 -6.90 0.49
N GLY A 170 -56.46 -5.85 1.28
CA GLY A 170 -57.76 -5.67 1.95
C GLY A 170 -58.94 -5.54 0.98
N THR A 171 -58.75 -4.89 -0.17
CA THR A 171 -59.78 -4.72 -1.21
C THR A 171 -60.07 -5.96 -2.06
N PHE A 172 -59.25 -7.01 -1.96
CA PHE A 172 -59.49 -8.27 -2.69
C PHE A 172 -60.17 -9.35 -1.84
N PHE A 173 -60.22 -9.18 -0.51
CA PHE A 173 -60.78 -10.15 0.44
C PHE A 173 -62.05 -9.66 1.16
N PHE A 174 -62.56 -8.47 0.80
CA PHE A 174 -63.85 -7.90 1.21
C PHE A 174 -64.55 -7.33 -0.02
#